data_AF-A0A3M2CZ57-F1
#
_entry.id   AF-A0A3M2CZ57-F1
#
_cell.length_a   1.000
_cell.length_b   1.000
_cell.length_c   1.000
_cell.angle_alpha   90.00
_cell.angle_beta   90.00
_cell.angle_gamma   90.00
#
_symmetry.space_group_name_H-M   'P 1'
#
loop_
_entity.id
_entity.type
_entity.pdbx_description
1 polymer ?
#
loop_
_entity_poly.entity_id
_entity_poly.type
_entity_poly.pdbx_seq_one_letter_code
_entity_poly.pdbx_strand_id
1 'polypeptide(L)'
;MHAPRRELTVPKDSRPYLDPYLRAADKFGPGFDALLWQSPKAQKIRFRVISKLLDTTGRTVADIGCGNADLLRHLHDCNHAPARYIGIDAVPKTLDHAREQIRAAGIDTAVFLDHDFVRETDLAEQLVRDAGADTIIFCGSLNTLLEHEAQSILDRFWKAVARRENGALVFNFLSDRHDRARTPANPPAVRFDPVNMVHWALDRTPLVTFRHDYLGGHDATICMKSAALP
;
A
#
# COMPACT_ATOMS: atom_id res chain seq x y z
N MET A 1 -18.33 2.62 44.23
CA MET A 1 -17.75 1.38 43.69
C MET A 1 -17.48 1.58 42.20
N HIS A 2 -16.22 1.81 41.82
CA HIS A 2 -15.80 1.87 40.41
C HIS A 2 -15.54 0.44 39.93
N ALA A 3 -16.27 0.00 38.90
CA ALA A 3 -15.97 -1.27 38.25
C ALA A 3 -14.60 -1.15 37.55
N PRO A 4 -13.69 -2.14 37.71
CA PRO A 4 -12.41 -2.11 37.04
C PRO A 4 -12.64 -2.23 35.53
N ARG A 5 -12.03 -1.33 34.75
CA ARG A 5 -11.91 -1.50 33.30
C ARG A 5 -11.15 -2.80 33.06
N ARG A 6 -11.81 -3.80 32.48
CA ARG A 6 -11.10 -4.97 31.92
C ARG A 6 -10.24 -4.46 30.79
N GLU A 7 -8.93 -4.37 31.01
CA GLU A 7 -7.96 -4.38 29.92
C GLU A 7 -8.17 -5.69 29.17
N LEU A 8 -8.78 -5.60 27.99
CA LEU A 8 -8.83 -6.70 27.05
C LEU A 8 -7.40 -6.98 26.65
N THR A 9 -6.80 -8.02 27.23
CA THR A 9 -5.51 -8.54 26.81
C THR A 9 -5.65 -9.05 25.39
N VAL A 10 -5.25 -8.21 24.43
CA VAL A 10 -5.22 -8.59 23.03
C VAL A 10 -4.18 -9.71 22.89
N PRO A 11 -4.52 -10.90 22.35
CA PRO A 11 -3.58 -12.00 22.25
C PRO A 11 -2.28 -11.58 21.56
N LYS A 12 -1.14 -12.12 22.01
CA LYS A 12 0.19 -11.85 21.46
C LYS A 12 0.32 -12.16 19.96
N ASP A 13 -0.60 -12.97 19.43
CA ASP A 13 -0.69 -13.32 18.01
C ASP A 13 -1.85 -12.63 17.26
N SER A 14 -2.53 -11.69 17.89
CA SER A 14 -3.58 -10.90 17.23
C SER A 14 -3.02 -10.03 16.10
N ARG A 15 -3.76 -9.96 14.98
CA ARG A 15 -3.46 -9.09 13.83
C ARG A 15 -4.63 -8.13 13.62
N PRO A 16 -4.91 -7.21 14.57
CA PRO A 16 -6.11 -6.36 14.52
C PRO A 16 -6.16 -5.46 13.28
N TYR A 17 -5.00 -5.10 12.72
CA TYR A 17 -4.88 -4.37 11.45
C TYR A 17 -5.31 -5.20 10.22
N LEU A 18 -5.25 -6.54 10.32
CA LEU A 18 -5.58 -7.49 9.25
C LEU A 18 -7.01 -8.03 9.38
N ASP A 19 -7.56 -8.05 10.60
CA ASP A 19 -8.92 -8.53 10.90
C ASP A 19 -10.01 -8.00 9.95
N PRO A 20 -10.03 -6.70 9.56
CA PRO A 20 -11.02 -6.19 8.62
C PRO A 20 -10.99 -6.91 7.26
N TYR A 21 -9.78 -7.17 6.75
CA TYR A 21 -9.57 -7.80 5.46
C TYR A 21 -9.88 -9.30 5.51
N LEU A 22 -9.48 -9.99 6.58
CA LEU A 22 -9.81 -11.40 6.78
C LEU A 22 -11.33 -11.61 6.83
N ARG A 23 -12.04 -10.78 7.61
CA ARG A 23 -13.51 -10.85 7.69
C ARG A 23 -14.18 -10.53 6.36
N ALA A 24 -13.66 -9.56 5.60
CA ALA A 24 -14.21 -9.20 4.31
C ALA A 24 -14.01 -10.34 3.28
N ALA A 25 -12.81 -10.94 3.24
CA ALA A 25 -12.52 -12.10 2.40
C ALA A 25 -13.36 -13.33 2.76
N ASP A 26 -13.61 -13.57 4.05
CA ASP A 26 -14.48 -14.67 4.51
C ASP A 26 -15.96 -14.43 4.16
N LYS A 27 -16.42 -13.17 4.26
CA LYS A 27 -17.83 -12.83 4.07
C LYS A 27 -18.23 -12.67 2.61
N PHE A 28 -17.41 -12.03 1.80
CA PHE A 28 -17.74 -11.65 0.42
C PHE A 28 -17.04 -12.53 -0.62
N GLY A 29 -16.13 -13.41 -0.18
CA GLY A 29 -15.27 -14.16 -1.07
C GLY A 29 -14.19 -13.28 -1.71
N PRO A 30 -13.38 -13.85 -2.62
CA PRO A 30 -12.38 -13.08 -3.34
C PRO A 30 -13.05 -12.12 -4.33
N GLY A 31 -12.90 -10.81 -4.12
CA GLY A 31 -13.50 -9.79 -4.98
C GLY A 31 -13.28 -8.36 -4.47
N PHE A 32 -13.84 -7.37 -5.17
CA PHE A 32 -13.68 -5.95 -4.85
C PHE A 32 -14.08 -5.62 -3.40
N ASP A 33 -15.13 -6.27 -2.90
CA ASP A 33 -15.67 -6.04 -1.56
C ASP A 33 -14.73 -6.54 -0.44
N ALA A 34 -13.85 -7.49 -0.74
CA ALA A 34 -12.83 -7.95 0.21
C ALA A 34 -11.72 -6.91 0.47
N LEU A 35 -11.57 -5.94 -0.43
CA LEU A 35 -10.53 -4.93 -0.38
C LEU A 35 -10.95 -3.65 0.36
N LEU A 36 -12.20 -3.58 0.84
CA LEU A 36 -12.77 -2.46 1.59
C LEU A 36 -12.66 -1.09 0.88
N TRP A 37 -12.59 -1.09 -0.45
CA TRP A 37 -12.56 0.14 -1.24
C TRP A 37 -13.93 0.83 -1.26
N GLN A 38 -13.91 2.17 -1.21
CA GLN A 38 -15.14 2.98 -1.27
C GLN A 38 -15.92 2.79 -2.58
N SER A 39 -15.24 2.70 -3.73
CA SER A 39 -15.86 2.40 -5.02
C SER A 39 -14.82 2.04 -6.09
N PRO A 40 -15.18 1.28 -7.14
CA PRO A 40 -14.27 0.95 -8.24
C PRO A 40 -13.74 2.20 -8.94
N LYS A 41 -14.55 3.26 -9.01
CA LYS A 41 -14.15 4.55 -9.57
C LYS A 41 -13.05 5.20 -8.73
N ALA A 42 -13.19 5.21 -7.40
CA ALA A 42 -12.17 5.79 -6.51
C ALA A 42 -10.85 5.01 -6.58
N GLN A 43 -10.92 3.68 -6.61
CA GLN A 43 -9.76 2.80 -6.79
C GLN A 43 -9.01 3.13 -8.09
N LYS A 44 -9.71 3.19 -9.24
CA LYS A 44 -9.09 3.58 -10.53
C LYS A 44 -8.46 4.97 -10.51
N ILE A 45 -9.04 5.93 -9.79
CA ILE A 45 -8.46 7.28 -9.65
C ILE A 45 -7.13 7.21 -8.87
N ARG A 46 -7.06 6.43 -7.78
CA ARG A 46 -5.80 6.23 -7.02
C ARG A 46 -4.71 5.64 -7.91
N PHE A 47 -5.02 4.58 -8.66
CA PHE A 47 -4.06 3.97 -9.56
C PHE A 47 -3.58 4.92 -10.65
N ARG A 48 -4.49 5.73 -11.21
CA ARG A 48 -4.13 6.78 -12.18
C ARG A 48 -3.22 7.85 -11.58
N VAL A 49 -3.37 8.18 -10.30
CA VAL A 49 -2.47 9.12 -9.63
C VAL A 49 -1.08 8.49 -9.45
N ILE A 50 -1.01 7.23 -9.01
CA ILE A 50 0.24 6.48 -8.87
C ILE A 50 0.99 6.39 -10.21
N SER A 51 0.31 5.97 -11.28
CA SER A 51 0.94 5.83 -12.62
C SER A 51 1.40 7.17 -13.22
N LYS A 52 0.85 8.29 -12.77
CA LYS A 52 1.32 9.63 -13.14
C LYS A 52 2.50 10.12 -12.29
N LEU A 53 2.68 9.58 -11.08
CA LEU A 53 3.77 9.97 -10.19
C LEU A 53 5.06 9.24 -10.53
N LEU A 54 4.94 8.00 -11.02
CA LEU A 54 6.07 7.17 -11.36
C LEU A 54 5.75 6.30 -12.58
N ASP A 55 6.58 6.42 -13.61
CA ASP A 55 6.59 5.45 -14.70
C ASP A 55 7.22 4.15 -14.19
N THR A 56 6.42 3.08 -14.20
CA THR A 56 6.81 1.74 -13.76
C THR A 56 7.46 0.91 -14.86
N THR A 57 7.50 1.39 -16.10
CA THR A 57 8.10 0.68 -17.23
C THR A 57 9.57 0.35 -16.96
N GLY A 58 9.96 -0.91 -17.18
CA GLY A 58 11.33 -1.37 -16.96
C GLY A 58 11.72 -1.58 -15.48
N ARG A 59 10.87 -1.23 -14.52
CA ARG A 59 11.15 -1.34 -13.08
C ARG A 59 10.82 -2.72 -12.51
N THR A 60 11.45 -3.06 -11.39
CA THR A 60 11.01 -4.17 -10.53
C THR A 60 10.21 -3.60 -9.37
N VAL A 61 8.89 -3.77 -9.43
CA VAL A 61 7.93 -3.19 -8.50
C VAL A 61 7.50 -4.22 -7.46
N ALA A 62 7.63 -3.90 -6.17
CA ALA A 62 6.93 -4.61 -5.10
C ALA A 62 5.71 -3.80 -4.64
N ASP A 63 4.52 -4.40 -4.70
CA ASP A 63 3.27 -3.81 -4.24
C ASP A 63 2.86 -4.44 -2.90
N ILE A 64 2.89 -3.64 -1.85
CA ILE A 64 2.75 -4.07 -0.46
C ILE A 64 1.29 -3.94 -0.03
N GLY A 65 0.65 -5.07 0.21
CA GLY A 65 -0.81 -5.18 0.32
C GLY A 65 -1.47 -5.06 -1.05
N CYS A 66 -1.03 -5.89 -2.00
CA CYS A 66 -1.43 -5.84 -3.41
C CYS A 66 -2.89 -6.23 -3.66
N GLY A 67 -3.55 -6.88 -2.70
CA GLY A 67 -4.94 -7.30 -2.84
C GLY A 67 -5.14 -8.20 -4.07
N ASN A 68 -6.16 -7.89 -4.87
CA ASN A 68 -6.46 -8.60 -6.11
C ASN A 68 -5.52 -8.27 -7.29
N ALA A 69 -4.41 -7.55 -7.04
CA ALA A 69 -3.49 -7.04 -8.06
C ALA A 69 -4.14 -6.13 -9.11
N ASP A 70 -5.21 -5.42 -8.73
CA ASP A 70 -5.91 -4.48 -9.64
C ASP A 70 -4.99 -3.33 -10.10
N LEU A 71 -3.98 -2.96 -9.28
CA LEU A 71 -2.97 -1.99 -9.69
C LEU A 71 -2.13 -2.51 -10.86
N LEU A 72 -1.66 -3.76 -10.81
CA LEU A 72 -0.92 -4.37 -11.93
C LEU A 72 -1.75 -4.36 -13.21
N ARG A 73 -3.03 -4.76 -13.13
CA ARG A 73 -3.95 -4.68 -14.26
C ARG A 73 -4.06 -3.26 -14.81
N HIS A 74 -4.24 -2.27 -13.93
CA HIS A 74 -4.31 -0.87 -14.35
C HIS A 74 -3.03 -0.39 -15.04
N LEU A 75 -1.86 -0.75 -14.51
CA LEU A 75 -0.56 -0.39 -15.12
C LEU A 75 -0.41 -1.02 -16.50
N HIS A 76 -0.81 -2.29 -16.66
CA HIS A 76 -0.82 -2.98 -17.94
C HIS A 76 -1.77 -2.29 -18.95
N ASP A 77 -3.01 -2.02 -18.57
CA ASP A 77 -4.01 -1.35 -19.41
C ASP A 77 -3.58 0.07 -19.85
N CYS A 78 -2.67 0.70 -19.10
CA CYS A 78 -2.14 2.03 -19.39
C CYS A 78 -0.76 2.03 -20.06
N ASN A 79 -0.24 0.89 -20.51
CA ASN A 79 1.12 0.74 -21.08
C ASN A 79 2.25 1.21 -20.13
N HIS A 80 2.06 1.08 -18.82
CA HIS A 80 3.06 1.33 -17.79
C HIS A 80 3.43 0.03 -17.06
N ALA A 81 3.26 -1.15 -17.69
CA ALA A 81 3.54 -2.42 -17.03
C ALA A 81 5.02 -2.49 -16.57
N PRO A 82 5.29 -2.92 -15.33
CA PRO A 82 6.66 -3.12 -14.89
C PRO A 82 7.30 -4.32 -15.59
N ALA A 83 8.64 -4.34 -15.60
CA ALA A 83 9.38 -5.50 -16.09
C ALA A 83 9.17 -6.72 -15.19
N ARG A 84 8.98 -6.48 -13.89
CA ARG A 84 8.63 -7.50 -12.90
C ARG A 84 7.73 -6.90 -11.82
N TYR A 85 6.70 -7.64 -11.43
CA TYR A 85 5.77 -7.26 -10.36
C TYR A 85 5.80 -8.31 -9.24
N ILE A 86 5.96 -7.86 -8.00
CA ILE A 86 6.00 -8.68 -6.80
C ILE A 86 4.84 -8.24 -5.91
N GLY A 87 3.73 -8.97 -5.94
CA GLY A 87 2.57 -8.71 -5.09
C GLY A 87 2.75 -9.35 -3.72
N ILE A 88 2.69 -8.54 -2.67
CA ILE A 88 2.74 -8.99 -1.28
C ILE A 88 1.36 -8.80 -0.65
N ASP A 89 0.82 -9.83 0.01
CA ASP A 89 -0.38 -9.72 0.84
C ASP A 89 -0.36 -10.79 1.93
N ALA A 90 -1.09 -10.58 3.04
CA ALA A 90 -1.18 -11.52 4.15
C ALA A 90 -2.54 -12.25 4.20
N VAL A 91 -3.38 -12.08 3.18
CA VAL A 91 -4.67 -12.75 3.01
C VAL A 91 -4.57 -13.78 1.88
N PRO A 92 -4.34 -15.08 2.19
CA PRO A 92 -4.09 -16.11 1.17
C PRO A 92 -5.17 -16.20 0.09
N LYS A 93 -6.46 -16.13 0.50
CA LYS A 93 -7.61 -16.16 -0.43
C LYS A 93 -7.56 -15.03 -1.47
N THR A 94 -7.07 -13.87 -1.08
CA THR A 94 -6.92 -12.72 -1.97
C THR A 94 -5.78 -12.94 -2.96
N LEU A 95 -4.66 -13.53 -2.53
CA LEU A 95 -3.55 -13.88 -3.42
C LEU A 95 -3.92 -14.96 -4.44
N ASP A 96 -4.71 -15.96 -4.05
CA ASP A 96 -5.18 -16.98 -4.99
C ASP A 96 -6.01 -16.37 -6.11
N HIS A 97 -6.90 -15.44 -5.77
CA HIS A 97 -7.67 -14.69 -6.75
C HIS A 97 -6.80 -13.78 -7.62
N ALA A 98 -5.83 -13.08 -7.04
CA ALA A 98 -4.88 -12.27 -7.81
C ALA A 98 -4.13 -13.12 -8.84
N ARG A 99 -3.63 -14.30 -8.45
CA ARG A 99 -2.96 -15.25 -9.36
C ARG A 99 -3.88 -15.68 -10.51
N GLU A 100 -5.13 -16.01 -10.21
CA GLU A 100 -6.11 -16.40 -11.23
C GLU A 100 -6.40 -15.26 -12.23
N GLN A 101 -6.68 -14.05 -11.72
CA GLN A 101 -7.02 -12.90 -12.55
C GLN A 101 -5.85 -12.46 -13.45
N ILE A 102 -4.63 -12.46 -12.91
CA ILE A 102 -3.44 -12.04 -13.63
C ILE A 102 -3.03 -13.09 -14.68
N ARG A 103 -3.15 -14.39 -14.35
CA ARG A 103 -2.96 -15.47 -15.33
C ARG A 103 -4.00 -15.40 -16.44
N ALA A 104 -5.27 -15.17 -16.12
CA ALA A 104 -6.34 -15.05 -17.11
C ALA A 104 -6.14 -13.81 -18.02
N ALA A 105 -5.48 -12.76 -17.53
CA ALA A 105 -5.10 -11.59 -18.30
C ALA A 105 -3.85 -11.81 -19.18
N GLY A 106 -3.19 -12.97 -19.11
CA GLY A 106 -1.99 -13.28 -19.88
C GLY A 106 -0.72 -12.56 -19.40
N ILE A 107 -0.69 -12.11 -18.15
CA ILE A 107 0.45 -11.40 -17.56
C ILE A 107 1.34 -12.41 -16.82
N ASP A 108 2.57 -12.59 -17.29
CA ASP A 108 3.55 -13.57 -16.78
C ASP A 108 4.71 -12.96 -15.97
N THR A 109 4.78 -11.63 -15.90
CA THR A 109 5.83 -10.88 -15.18
C THR A 109 5.57 -10.76 -13.67
N ALA A 110 4.51 -11.38 -13.15
CA ALA A 110 4.04 -11.21 -11.79
C ALA A 110 4.24 -12.44 -10.90
N VAL A 111 4.72 -12.21 -9.69
CA VAL A 111 4.76 -13.21 -8.60
C VAL A 111 3.99 -12.71 -7.39
N PHE A 112 3.38 -13.62 -6.64
CA PHE A 112 2.53 -13.31 -5.49
C PHE A 112 3.00 -14.09 -4.27
N LEU A 113 3.34 -13.39 -3.19
CA LEU A 113 3.94 -13.98 -1.98
C LEU A 113 3.10 -13.64 -0.74
N ASP A 114 2.90 -14.65 0.11
CA ASP A 114 2.16 -14.54 1.37
C ASP A 114 3.11 -14.05 2.47
N HIS A 115 3.09 -12.75 2.74
CA HIS A 115 3.90 -12.11 3.78
C HIS A 115 3.11 -11.02 4.52
N ASP A 116 3.32 -10.95 5.83
CA ASP A 116 2.81 -9.90 6.70
C ASP A 116 3.84 -8.77 6.84
N PHE A 117 3.71 -7.74 5.99
CA PHE A 117 4.63 -6.61 5.96
C PHE A 117 4.68 -5.78 7.26
N VAL A 118 3.71 -5.96 8.17
CA VAL A 118 3.71 -5.30 9.48
C VAL A 118 4.68 -6.02 10.40
N ARG A 119 4.57 -7.35 10.48
CA ARG A 119 5.36 -8.20 11.39
C ARG A 119 6.75 -8.57 10.87
N GLU A 120 6.88 -8.80 9.57
CA GLU A 120 8.12 -9.29 8.97
C GLU A 120 9.09 -8.13 8.71
N THR A 121 9.95 -7.85 9.68
CA THR A 121 10.89 -6.72 9.66
C THR A 121 11.93 -6.81 8.55
N ASP A 122 12.28 -8.02 8.12
CA ASP A 122 13.34 -8.26 7.13
C ASP A 122 12.82 -8.28 5.69
N LEU A 123 11.50 -8.24 5.50
CA LEU A 123 10.85 -8.34 4.19
C LEU A 123 11.33 -7.25 3.21
N ALA A 124 11.47 -6.01 3.70
CA ALA A 124 11.93 -4.89 2.88
C ALA A 124 13.32 -5.17 2.27
N GLU A 125 14.23 -5.73 3.06
CA GLU A 125 15.58 -6.05 2.64
C GLU A 125 15.61 -7.25 1.68
N GLN A 126 14.80 -8.28 1.92
CA GLN A 126 14.66 -9.43 1.03
C GLN A 126 14.13 -9.01 -0.34
N LEU A 127 13.10 -8.16 -0.38
CA LEU A 127 12.53 -7.66 -1.63
C LEU A 127 13.55 -6.87 -2.46
N VAL A 128 14.32 -5.99 -1.81
CA VAL A 128 15.29 -5.13 -2.51
C VAL A 128 16.55 -5.90 -2.91
N ARG A 129 17.12 -6.71 -2.02
CA ARG A 129 18.39 -7.42 -2.29
C ARG A 129 18.20 -8.68 -3.12
N ASP A 130 17.23 -9.51 -2.76
CA ASP A 130 17.10 -10.86 -3.31
C ASP A 130 16.18 -10.85 -4.54
N ALA A 131 15.09 -10.09 -4.48
CA ALA A 131 14.14 -9.97 -5.59
C ALA A 131 14.45 -8.78 -6.53
N GLY A 132 15.40 -7.92 -6.17
CA GLY A 132 15.89 -6.82 -7.00
C GLY A 132 14.92 -5.62 -7.08
N ALA A 133 13.97 -5.50 -6.16
CA ALA A 133 13.01 -4.40 -6.16
C ALA A 133 13.71 -3.04 -6.09
N ASP A 134 13.39 -2.18 -7.06
CA ASP A 134 13.83 -0.78 -7.10
C ASP A 134 12.68 0.18 -6.79
N THR A 135 11.46 -0.35 -6.71
CA THR A 135 10.24 0.43 -6.51
C THR A 135 9.33 -0.29 -5.54
N ILE A 136 8.92 0.40 -4.49
CA ILE A 136 7.97 -0.09 -3.50
C ILE A 136 6.71 0.76 -3.57
N ILE A 137 5.54 0.11 -3.61
CA ILE A 137 4.25 0.78 -3.62
C ILE A 137 3.40 0.30 -2.44
N PHE A 138 2.77 1.23 -1.73
CA PHE A 138 1.69 0.96 -0.78
C PHE A 138 0.43 1.65 -1.28
N CYS A 139 -0.55 0.90 -1.79
CA CYS A 139 -1.79 1.50 -2.29
C CYS A 139 -2.99 1.12 -1.42
N GLY A 140 -3.22 1.86 -0.32
CA GLY A 140 -4.37 1.68 0.56
C GLY A 140 -4.17 0.65 1.68
N SER A 141 -3.04 -0.05 1.71
CA SER A 141 -2.67 -1.07 2.69
C SER A 141 -2.28 -0.52 4.07
N LEU A 142 -2.08 0.80 4.19
CA LEU A 142 -1.72 1.46 5.46
C LEU A 142 -2.95 1.87 6.28
N ASN A 143 -4.15 1.85 5.70
CA ASN A 143 -5.32 2.54 6.23
C ASN A 143 -5.96 1.87 7.45
N THR A 144 -5.40 0.78 7.99
CA THR A 144 -5.82 0.16 9.26
C THR A 144 -4.79 0.32 10.37
N LEU A 145 -3.68 1.01 10.09
CA LEU A 145 -2.58 1.25 11.01
C LEU A 145 -2.68 2.66 11.59
N LEU A 146 -2.13 2.88 12.78
CA LEU A 146 -1.91 4.23 13.30
C LEU A 146 -0.81 4.93 12.47
N GLU A 147 -0.87 6.25 12.37
CA GLU A 147 0.06 7.04 11.55
C GLU A 147 1.54 6.75 11.88
N HIS A 148 1.90 6.69 13.16
CA HIS A 148 3.27 6.41 13.59
C HIS A 148 3.73 4.98 13.26
N GLU A 149 2.83 4.00 13.27
CA GLU A 149 3.12 2.62 12.88
C GLU A 149 3.36 2.56 11.36
N ALA A 150 2.49 3.21 10.58
CA ALA A 150 2.65 3.34 9.14
C ALA A 150 3.97 4.03 8.76
N GLN A 151 4.32 5.12 9.45
CA GLN A 151 5.62 5.80 9.28
C GLN A 151 6.80 4.88 9.62
N SER A 152 6.72 4.09 10.68
CA SER A 152 7.77 3.12 11.02
C SER A 152 7.92 2.02 9.96
N ILE A 153 6.81 1.55 9.38
CA ILE A 153 6.83 0.57 8.28
C ILE A 153 7.45 1.19 7.03
N LEU A 154 6.95 2.36 6.61
CA LEU A 154 7.47 3.08 5.46
C LEU A 154 8.97 3.38 5.60
N ASP A 155 9.45 3.66 6.82
CA ASP A 155 10.87 3.90 7.10
C ASP A 155 11.73 2.66 6.81
N ARG A 156 11.27 1.45 7.16
CA ARG A 156 11.96 0.19 6.86
C ARG A 156 12.10 0.00 5.35
N PHE A 157 11.01 0.18 4.61
CA PHE A 157 10.99 0.02 3.16
C PHE A 157 11.80 1.12 2.44
N TRP A 158 11.72 2.35 2.91
CA TRP A 158 12.52 3.45 2.40
C TRP A 158 14.02 3.19 2.56
N LYS A 159 14.47 2.81 3.76
CA LYS A 159 15.88 2.50 4.04
C LYS A 159 16.46 1.40 3.16
N ALA A 160 15.64 0.44 2.76
CA ALA A 160 16.04 -0.62 1.83
C ALA A 160 16.12 -0.08 0.39
N VAL A 161 15.01 0.47 -0.13
CA VAL A 161 14.90 0.84 -1.55
C VAL A 161 15.76 2.06 -1.92
N ALA A 162 16.00 2.98 -0.98
CA ALA A 162 16.81 4.18 -1.22
C ALA A 162 18.28 3.88 -1.53
N ARG A 163 18.76 2.66 -1.28
CA ARG A 163 20.12 2.21 -1.65
C ARG A 163 20.23 1.85 -3.15
N ARG A 164 19.10 1.78 -3.86
CA ARG A 164 19.07 1.54 -5.31
C ARG A 164 19.22 2.88 -6.03
N GLU A 165 19.97 2.88 -7.13
CA GLU A 165 20.20 4.07 -7.96
C GLU A 165 18.88 4.73 -8.42
N ASN A 166 17.88 3.91 -8.76
CA ASN A 166 16.55 4.36 -9.18
C ASN A 166 15.46 4.10 -8.13
N GLY A 167 15.86 4.03 -6.85
CA GLY A 167 15.01 3.72 -5.71
C GLY A 167 13.79 4.63 -5.63
N ALA A 168 12.59 4.03 -5.55
CA ALA A 168 11.35 4.77 -5.40
C ALA A 168 10.45 4.15 -4.33
N LEU A 169 9.83 4.99 -3.51
CA LEU A 169 8.76 4.61 -2.60
C LEU A 169 7.53 5.45 -2.91
N VAL A 170 6.42 4.80 -3.26
CA VAL A 170 5.13 5.45 -3.50
C VAL A 170 4.14 4.93 -2.48
N PHE A 171 3.42 5.82 -1.80
CA PHE A 171 2.40 5.40 -0.86
C PHE A 171 1.17 6.30 -0.91
N ASN A 172 0.02 5.67 -0.98
CA ASN A 172 -1.30 6.28 -0.86
C ASN A 172 -1.85 6.03 0.55
N PHE A 173 -2.50 7.06 1.09
CA PHE A 173 -3.16 7.01 2.39
C PHE A 173 -4.42 7.88 2.38
N LEU A 174 -5.33 7.60 3.30
CA LEU A 174 -6.50 8.46 3.54
C LEU A 174 -6.07 9.72 4.28
N SER A 175 -6.45 10.89 3.77
CA SER A 175 -6.12 12.16 4.41
C SER A 175 -7.15 12.52 5.48
N ASP A 176 -6.69 13.10 6.58
CA ASP A 176 -7.55 13.69 7.60
C ASP A 176 -8.10 15.08 7.18
N ARG A 177 -7.50 15.71 6.16
CA ARG A 177 -7.91 16.98 5.54
C ARG A 177 -8.95 16.75 4.42
N HIS A 178 -10.08 16.15 4.79
CA HIS A 178 -11.17 15.79 3.87
C HIS A 178 -12.48 16.50 4.23
N ASP A 179 -13.41 16.54 3.28
CA ASP A 179 -14.80 16.93 3.55
C ASP A 179 -15.50 15.81 4.36
N ARG A 180 -15.62 16.04 5.66
CA ARG A 180 -16.24 15.11 6.63
C ARG A 180 -17.72 14.85 6.34
N ALA A 181 -18.43 15.78 5.69
CA ALA A 181 -19.83 15.60 5.33
C ALA A 181 -19.98 14.64 4.14
N ARG A 182 -18.98 14.59 3.24
CA ARG A 182 -18.98 13.70 2.07
C ARG A 182 -18.40 12.32 2.35
N THR A 183 -17.43 12.24 3.25
CA THR A 183 -16.63 11.02 3.46
C THR A 183 -16.39 10.78 4.95
N PRO A 184 -17.43 10.34 5.70
CA PRO A 184 -17.29 10.14 7.13
C PRO A 184 -16.18 9.13 7.44
N ALA A 185 -15.39 9.42 8.48
CA ALA A 185 -14.40 8.49 8.99
C ALA A 185 -15.13 7.33 9.68
N ASN A 186 -15.17 6.18 9.02
CA ASN A 186 -15.79 4.98 9.57
C ASN A 186 -14.67 3.98 9.95
N PRO A 187 -14.63 3.51 11.21
CA PRO A 187 -13.79 2.40 11.59
C PRO A 187 -14.00 1.20 10.63
N PRO A 188 -12.93 0.47 10.28
CA PRO A 188 -11.59 0.51 10.85
C PRO A 188 -10.60 1.45 10.13
N ALA A 189 -11.08 2.31 9.21
CA ALA A 189 -10.21 3.16 8.42
C ALA A 189 -9.58 4.28 9.28
N VAL A 190 -8.26 4.33 9.29
CA VAL A 190 -7.43 5.37 9.90
C VAL A 190 -7.02 6.37 8.82
N ARG A 191 -7.06 7.66 9.16
CA ARG A 191 -6.66 8.77 8.30
C ARG A 191 -5.41 9.44 8.88
N PHE A 192 -4.50 9.88 8.02
CA PHE A 192 -3.24 10.52 8.42
C PHE A 192 -3.27 12.02 8.14
N ASP A 193 -2.49 12.78 8.91
CA ASP A 193 -2.22 14.20 8.65
C ASP A 193 -1.27 14.33 7.46
N PRO A 194 -1.71 14.86 6.31
CA PRO A 194 -0.87 14.98 5.13
C PRO A 194 0.36 15.88 5.35
N VAL A 195 0.30 16.87 6.24
CA VAL A 195 1.44 17.76 6.52
C VAL A 195 2.53 16.97 7.24
N ASN A 196 2.18 16.16 8.23
CA ASN A 196 3.11 15.29 8.94
C ASN A 196 3.73 14.25 7.99
N MET A 197 2.93 13.66 7.11
CA MET A 197 3.42 12.67 6.13
C MET A 197 4.39 13.29 5.12
N VAL A 198 4.13 14.53 4.65
CA VAL A 198 5.07 15.26 3.78
C VAL A 198 6.34 15.65 4.53
N HIS A 199 6.24 16.15 5.76
CA HIS A 199 7.41 16.44 6.59
C HIS A 199 8.28 15.20 6.78
N TRP A 200 7.67 14.08 7.16
CA TRP A 200 8.33 12.79 7.30
C TRP A 200 9.05 12.36 6.01
N ALA A 201 8.45 12.59 4.84
CA ALA A 201 9.07 12.26 3.55
C ALA A 201 10.27 13.19 3.24
N LEU A 202 10.13 14.49 3.51
CA LEU A 202 11.18 15.49 3.24
C LEU A 202 12.40 15.34 4.16
N ASP A 203 12.23 14.84 5.38
CA ASP A 203 13.34 14.49 6.28
C ASP A 203 14.24 13.36 5.71
N ARG A 204 13.75 12.61 4.72
CA ARG A 204 14.39 11.41 4.16
C ARG A 204 14.98 11.62 2.77
N THR A 205 14.37 12.49 1.97
CA THR A 205 14.88 12.87 0.65
C THR A 205 14.29 14.23 0.25
N PRO A 206 15.05 15.10 -0.43
CA PRO A 206 14.48 16.31 -1.02
C PRO A 206 13.63 16.01 -2.28
N LEU A 207 13.70 14.79 -2.83
CA LEU A 207 13.01 14.39 -4.06
C LEU A 207 11.63 13.79 -3.75
N VAL A 208 10.69 14.67 -3.40
CA VAL A 208 9.32 14.30 -3.02
C VAL A 208 8.32 14.93 -3.98
N THR A 209 7.39 14.12 -4.48
CA THR A 209 6.17 14.61 -5.13
C THR A 209 4.96 14.25 -4.28
N PHE A 210 4.07 15.22 -4.03
CA PHE A 210 2.86 15.06 -3.25
C PHE A 210 1.63 15.41 -4.08
N ARG A 211 0.60 14.55 -4.02
CA ARG A 211 -0.71 14.76 -4.66
C ARG A 211 -1.81 14.61 -3.62
N HIS A 212 -2.66 15.63 -3.51
CA HIS A 212 -3.84 15.68 -2.63
C HIS A 212 -5.04 16.35 -3.33
N ASP A 213 -4.86 16.70 -4.61
CA ASP A 213 -5.81 17.37 -5.50
C ASP A 213 -6.83 16.41 -6.15
N TYR A 214 -6.93 15.17 -5.67
CA TYR A 214 -7.86 14.17 -6.21
C TYR A 214 -8.83 13.68 -5.13
N LEU A 215 -9.95 13.11 -5.57
CA LEU A 215 -11.03 12.65 -4.69
C LEU A 215 -11.51 13.72 -3.67
N GLY A 216 -11.39 15.01 -4.02
CA GLY A 216 -11.80 16.11 -3.14
C GLY A 216 -11.00 16.18 -1.84
N GLY A 217 -9.73 15.79 -1.85
CA GLY A 217 -8.87 15.79 -0.66
C GLY A 217 -9.07 14.58 0.26
N HIS A 218 -9.90 13.61 -0.14
CA HIS A 218 -10.14 12.40 0.64
C HIS A 218 -8.88 11.53 0.81
N ASP A 219 -8.02 11.51 -0.20
CA ASP A 219 -6.81 10.72 -0.28
C ASP A 219 -5.62 11.59 -0.64
N ALA A 220 -4.46 11.19 -0.16
CA ALA A 220 -3.18 11.72 -0.60
C ALA A 220 -2.26 10.58 -1.09
N THR A 221 -1.34 10.94 -1.99
CA THR A 221 -0.27 10.06 -2.45
C THR A 221 1.05 10.82 -2.43
N ILE A 222 2.08 10.19 -1.89
CA ILE A 222 3.46 10.68 -1.90
C ILE A 222 4.31 9.73 -2.74
N CYS A 223 5.18 10.28 -3.57
CA CYS A 223 6.27 9.57 -4.23
C CYS A 223 7.60 10.17 -3.76
N MET A 224 8.48 9.31 -3.25
CA MET A 224 9.85 9.61 -2.83
C MET A 224 10.81 8.93 -3.81
N LYS A 225 11.89 9.61 -4.19
CA LYS A 225 12.96 9.06 -5.03
C LYS A 225 14.31 9.17 -4.33
N SER A 226 15.16 8.14 -4.48
CA SER A 226 16.56 8.26 -4.08
C SER A 226 17.25 9.28 -4.97
N ALA A 227 18.18 10.02 -4.40
CA ALA A 227 19.12 10.77 -5.22
C ALA A 227 19.99 9.76 -5.98
N ALA A 228 20.38 10.08 -7.22
CA ALA A 228 21.41 9.32 -7.91
C ALA A 228 22.63 9.24 -6.99
N LEU A 229 23.19 8.02 -6.83
CA LEU A 229 24.43 7.86 -6.12
C LEU A 229 25.51 8.68 -6.87
N PRO A 230 26.27 9.54 -6.18
CA PRO A 230 27.29 10.38 -6.82
C PRO A 230 28.40 9.55 -7.48
#